data_AF-A0A950SXM1-F1
#
_entry.id   AF-A0A950SXM1-F1
#
_cell.length_a   1.000
_cell.length_b   1.000
_cell.length_c   1.000
_cell.angle_alpha   90.00
_cell.angle_beta   90.00
_cell.angle_gamma   90.00
#
_symmetry.space_group_name_H-M   'P 1'
#
loop_
_entity.id
_entity.type
_entity.pdbx_description
1 polymer ?
#
loop_
_entity_poly.entity_id
_entity_poly.type
_entity_poly.pdbx_seq_one_letter_code
_entity_poly.pdbx_strand_id
1 'polypeptide(L)'
;MKVLSRITTTALALLALTSFSSAQPAAREARLVEFDAPGAGPTVSPLPNACAGGCGTVAYDNNDLGEIVGFYTDPNIVPHGFLRLPNGQIISFDAPGAGLGHGLNQGTAAYAIN
;
A
#
# COMPACT_ATOMS: atom_id res chain seq x y z
N MET A 1 7.21 -24.46 82.50
CA MET A 1 5.80 -24.00 82.48
C MET A 1 5.75 -22.57 81.93
N LYS A 2 4.98 -22.38 80.84
CA LYS A 2 4.40 -21.12 80.30
C LYS A 2 5.31 -19.87 80.15
N VAL A 3 5.83 -19.59 78.95
CA VAL A 3 5.22 -18.82 77.83
C VAL A 3 5.17 -17.32 78.09
N LEU A 4 5.98 -16.54 77.36
CA LEU A 4 5.68 -15.17 76.94
C LEU A 4 6.19 -14.95 75.49
N SER A 5 5.25 -14.50 74.67
CA SER A 5 5.30 -14.25 73.23
C SER A 5 5.97 -12.92 72.89
N ARG A 6 6.84 -12.85 71.86
CA ARG A 6 7.04 -11.68 70.98
C ARG A 6 7.48 -12.09 69.56
N ILE A 7 6.77 -11.49 68.61
CA ILE A 7 6.80 -11.54 67.14
C ILE A 7 8.17 -11.17 66.54
N THR A 8 8.64 -11.87 65.50
CA THR A 8 9.50 -11.27 64.45
C THR A 8 9.44 -12.04 63.13
N THR A 9 9.28 -11.25 62.08
CA THR A 9 8.98 -11.54 60.68
C THR A 9 10.21 -12.03 59.91
N THR A 10 10.10 -13.07 59.08
CA THR A 10 11.10 -13.35 58.03
C THR A 10 10.39 -13.59 56.70
N ALA A 11 10.42 -12.59 55.83
CA ALA A 11 10.12 -12.72 54.42
C ALA A 11 11.43 -13.11 53.71
N LEU A 12 11.44 -14.22 52.98
CA LEU A 12 12.62 -14.70 52.26
C LEU A 12 12.31 -14.90 50.77
N ALA A 13 13.02 -14.12 49.96
CA ALA A 13 13.36 -14.27 48.54
C ALA A 13 12.24 -14.24 47.49
N LEU A 14 11.97 -13.03 46.96
CA LEU A 14 11.39 -12.87 45.62
C LEU A 14 12.54 -12.87 44.60
N LEU A 15 12.61 -13.92 43.78
CA LEU A 15 13.56 -14.05 42.68
C LEU A 15 13.21 -12.99 41.61
N ALA A 16 14.04 -11.97 41.43
CA ALA A 16 13.85 -11.00 40.37
C ALA A 16 14.18 -11.67 39.02
N LEU A 17 13.16 -12.19 38.33
CA LEU A 17 13.26 -12.48 36.90
C LEU A 17 13.38 -11.13 36.18
N THR A 18 14.58 -10.80 35.71
CA THR A 18 14.77 -9.70 34.78
C THR A 18 14.11 -10.08 33.45
N SER A 19 12.90 -9.60 33.22
CA SER A 19 12.26 -9.67 31.91
C SER A 19 13.06 -8.78 30.95
N PHE A 20 13.82 -9.40 30.06
CA PHE A 20 14.28 -8.74 28.84
C PHE A 20 13.04 -8.49 27.98
N SER A 21 12.46 -7.30 28.09
CA SER A 21 11.51 -6.83 27.10
C SER A 21 12.31 -6.48 25.85
N SER A 22 12.35 -7.38 24.87
CA SER A 22 12.75 -7.00 23.52
C SER A 22 11.67 -6.06 23.02
N ALA A 23 11.96 -4.75 23.06
CA ALA A 23 11.08 -3.73 22.52
C ALA A 23 10.93 -3.97 21.01
N GLN A 24 9.86 -4.68 20.63
CA GLN A 24 9.41 -4.74 19.26
C GLN A 24 9.08 -3.29 18.85
N PRO A 25 9.67 -2.75 17.76
CA PRO A 25 9.23 -1.47 17.22
C PRO A 25 7.71 -1.51 17.07
N ALA A 26 7.01 -0.50 17.59
CA ALA A 26 5.56 -0.42 17.49
C ALA A 26 5.18 -0.62 16.02
N ALA A 27 4.40 -1.67 15.73
CA ALA A 27 3.95 -1.94 14.39
C ALA A 27 3.22 -0.70 13.88
N ARG A 28 3.72 -0.09 12.81
CA ARG A 28 3.01 1.01 12.14
C ARG A 28 1.67 0.45 11.67
N GLU A 29 0.58 1.09 12.08
CA GLU A 29 -0.76 0.65 11.70
C GLU A 29 -0.86 0.62 10.17
N ALA A 30 -1.28 -0.52 9.62
CA ALA A 30 -1.48 -0.65 8.18
C ALA A 30 -2.65 0.26 7.77
N ARG A 31 -2.43 1.10 6.75
CA ARG A 31 -3.46 1.99 6.21
C ARG A 31 -3.70 1.66 4.74
N LEU A 32 -4.96 1.50 4.37
CA LEU A 32 -5.38 1.47 2.98
C LEU A 32 -5.33 2.87 2.39
N VAL A 33 -4.70 2.99 1.22
CA VAL A 33 -4.67 4.22 0.42
C VAL A 33 -5.35 3.92 -0.89
N GLU A 34 -6.60 4.36 -1.00
CA GLU A 34 -7.36 4.28 -2.24
C GLU A 34 -6.96 5.44 -3.15
N PHE A 35 -6.84 5.16 -4.45
CA PHE A 35 -6.63 6.18 -5.46
C PHE A 35 -7.09 5.67 -6.83
N ASP A 36 -7.53 6.61 -7.66
CA ASP A 36 -7.74 6.41 -9.08
C ASP A 36 -6.89 7.41 -9.86
N ALA A 37 -6.31 6.95 -10.96
CA ALA A 37 -5.66 7.84 -11.90
C ALA A 37 -6.72 8.75 -12.57
N PRO A 38 -6.45 10.04 -12.75
CA PRO A 38 -7.44 11.01 -13.23
C PRO A 38 -7.93 10.75 -14.66
N GLY A 39 -7.16 9.99 -15.47
CA GLY A 39 -7.53 9.62 -16.82
C GLY A 39 -8.15 8.22 -16.96
N ALA A 40 -8.36 7.50 -15.85
CA ALA A 40 -8.93 6.17 -15.90
C ALA A 40 -10.35 6.20 -16.48
N GLY A 41 -10.63 5.27 -17.40
CA GLY A 41 -11.96 5.08 -17.96
C GLY A 41 -12.97 4.73 -16.86
N PRO A 42 -14.24 5.14 -17.02
CA PRO A 42 -15.26 4.83 -16.04
C PRO A 42 -15.43 3.30 -15.94
N THR A 43 -15.54 2.78 -14.72
CA THR A 43 -15.75 1.35 -14.44
C THR A 43 -17.10 0.84 -14.93
N VAL A 44 -18.02 1.75 -15.27
CA VAL A 44 -19.29 1.50 -15.94
C VAL A 44 -19.44 2.48 -17.09
N SER A 45 -19.54 1.98 -18.32
CA SER A 45 -19.83 2.83 -19.47
C SER A 45 -21.05 2.33 -20.23
N PRO A 46 -22.00 3.22 -20.58
CA PRO A 46 -23.21 2.87 -21.31
C PRO A 46 -22.98 2.71 -22.83
N LEU A 47 -21.75 2.90 -23.32
CA LEU A 47 -21.44 2.85 -24.75
C LEU A 47 -21.09 1.41 -25.21
N PRO A 48 -21.54 0.97 -26.40
CA PRO A 48 -21.35 -0.38 -26.92
C PRO A 48 -19.90 -0.75 -27.29
N ASN A 49 -18.94 0.12 -27.00
CA ASN A 49 -17.52 -0.02 -27.26
C ASN A 49 -16.65 0.55 -26.13
N ALA A 50 -17.24 0.84 -24.97
CA ALA A 50 -16.46 1.33 -23.86
C ALA A 50 -15.98 0.18 -22.98
N CYS A 51 -14.85 0.44 -22.33
CA CYS A 51 -14.28 -0.26 -21.19
C CYS A 51 -15.27 -1.08 -20.34
N ALA A 52 -15.58 -2.31 -20.74
CA ALA A 52 -16.44 -3.21 -20.00
C ALA A 52 -15.57 -4.02 -19.03
N GLY A 53 -15.40 -3.52 -17.80
CA GLY A 53 -14.78 -4.23 -16.68
C GLY A 53 -13.25 -4.42 -16.71
N GLY A 54 -12.56 -4.02 -17.80
CA GLY A 54 -11.11 -4.11 -17.94
C GLY A 54 -10.34 -2.79 -17.83
N CYS A 55 -11.05 -1.67 -17.61
CA CYS A 55 -10.41 -0.36 -17.45
C CYS A 55 -10.52 0.14 -16.02
N GLY A 56 -9.48 0.86 -15.62
CA GLY A 56 -9.29 1.29 -14.24
C GLY A 56 -7.81 1.51 -13.97
N THR A 57 -7.48 1.72 -12.71
CA THR A 57 -6.11 1.95 -12.24
C THR A 57 -5.52 0.66 -11.71
N VAL A 58 -4.35 0.25 -12.21
CA VAL A 58 -3.63 -0.93 -11.73
C VAL A 58 -2.25 -0.50 -11.27
N ALA A 59 -1.99 -0.65 -9.98
CA ALA A 59 -0.66 -0.48 -9.38
C ALA A 59 0.14 -1.78 -9.49
N TYR A 60 1.41 -1.70 -9.90
CA TYR A 60 2.28 -2.85 -10.05
C TYR A 60 3.39 -2.93 -9.01
N ASP A 61 4.04 -1.80 -8.72
CA ASP A 61 5.25 -1.80 -7.89
C ASP A 61 5.41 -0.49 -7.11
N ASN A 62 6.23 -0.52 -6.06
CA ASN A 62 6.53 0.62 -5.23
C ASN A 62 7.99 0.59 -4.75
N ASN A 63 8.54 1.75 -4.37
CA ASN A 63 9.87 1.84 -3.77
C ASN A 63 9.83 2.32 -2.31
N ASP A 64 11.01 2.40 -1.69
CA ASP A 64 11.19 2.82 -0.28
C ASP A 64 10.80 4.29 -0.03
N LEU A 65 10.71 5.11 -1.09
CA LEU A 65 10.22 6.49 -1.01
C LEU A 65 8.69 6.56 -0.95
N GLY A 66 7.99 5.42 -1.12
CA GLY A 66 6.54 5.35 -1.16
C GLY A 66 5.93 5.80 -2.48
N GLU A 67 6.75 5.87 -3.53
CA GLU A 67 6.28 6.07 -4.90
C GLU A 67 5.68 4.77 -5.43
N ILE A 68 4.67 4.88 -6.29
CA ILE A 68 3.97 3.73 -6.88
C ILE A 68 3.94 3.90 -8.39
N VAL A 69 4.27 2.85 -9.13
CA VAL A 69 4.10 2.81 -10.59
C VAL A 69 3.00 1.85 -10.99
N GLY A 70 2.44 2.11 -12.17
CA GLY A 70 1.44 1.24 -12.76
C GLY A 70 0.94 1.78 -14.09
N PHE A 71 -0.26 1.36 -14.46
CA PHE A 71 -0.98 1.96 -15.58
C PHE A 71 -2.45 2.15 -15.26
N TYR A 72 -3.08 3.05 -16.00
CA TYR A 72 -4.53 3.11 -16.07
C TYR A 72 -4.98 2.98 -17.52
N THR A 73 -6.14 2.37 -17.73
CA THR A 73 -6.75 2.30 -19.06
C THR A 73 -7.75 3.43 -19.20
N ASP A 74 -7.60 4.23 -20.25
CA ASP A 74 -8.50 5.35 -20.57
C ASP A 74 -9.84 4.87 -21.20
N PRO A 75 -10.81 5.77 -21.44
CA PRO A 75 -12.06 5.40 -22.12
C PRO A 75 -11.89 4.84 -23.55
N ASN A 76 -10.76 5.09 -24.21
CA ASN A 76 -10.44 4.56 -25.54
C ASN A 76 -9.79 3.17 -25.47
N ILE A 77 -9.74 2.56 -24.27
CA ILE A 77 -9.16 1.25 -24.06
C ILE A 77 -7.63 1.27 -24.30
N VAL A 78 -6.97 2.39 -24.02
CA VAL A 78 -5.51 2.55 -24.13
C VAL A 78 -4.89 2.62 -22.74
N PRO A 79 -3.91 1.77 -22.41
CA PRO A 79 -3.16 1.88 -21.17
C PRO A 79 -2.16 3.04 -21.24
N HIS A 80 -2.09 3.82 -20.16
CA HIS A 80 -1.12 4.88 -19.93
C HIS A 80 -0.36 4.60 -18.65
N GLY A 81 0.96 4.77 -18.69
CA GLY A 81 1.81 4.60 -17.51
C GLY A 81 1.59 5.74 -16.52
N PHE A 82 1.80 5.48 -15.23
CA PHE A 82 1.82 6.55 -14.24
C PHE A 82 2.87 6.33 -13.15
N LEU A 83 3.29 7.44 -12.54
CA LEU A 83 4.01 7.52 -11.26
C LEU A 83 3.12 8.25 -10.25
N ARG A 84 2.84 7.62 -9.11
CA ARG A 84 2.14 8.23 -7.99
C ARG A 84 3.13 8.57 -6.89
N LEU A 85 3.15 9.83 -6.48
CA LEU A 85 3.97 10.33 -5.39
C LEU A 85 3.29 10.13 -4.02
N PRO A 86 4.05 10.10 -2.91
CA PRO A 86 3.48 9.92 -1.56
C PRO A 86 2.45 10.99 -1.16
N ASN A 87 2.55 12.19 -1.72
CA ASN A 87 1.60 13.28 -1.51
C ASN A 87 0.26 13.09 -2.26
N GLY A 88 0.11 12.00 -3.02
CA GLY A 88 -1.09 11.67 -3.80
C GLY A 88 -1.11 12.22 -5.23
N GLN A 89 -0.10 12.98 -5.64
CA GLN A 89 0.03 13.42 -7.04
C GLN A 89 0.27 12.21 -7.96
N ILE A 90 -0.45 12.18 -9.08
CA ILE A 90 -0.27 11.16 -10.14
C ILE A 90 0.25 11.87 -11.39
N ILE A 91 1.36 11.36 -11.91
CA ILE A 91 2.03 11.84 -13.12
C ILE A 91 1.87 10.75 -14.17
N SER A 92 1.03 11.00 -15.18
CA SER A 92 0.86 10.09 -16.31
C SER A 92 1.98 10.27 -17.34
N PHE A 93 2.33 9.22 -18.05
CA PHE A 93 3.29 9.26 -19.15
C PHE A 93 3.01 8.17 -20.18
N ASP A 94 3.45 8.44 -21.41
CA ASP A 94 3.45 7.49 -22.51
C ASP A 94 4.86 7.29 -23.05
N ALA A 95 5.19 6.05 -23.43
CA ALA A 95 6.43 5.76 -24.12
C ALA A 95 6.42 6.45 -25.51
N PRO A 96 7.58 6.94 -25.99
CA PRO A 96 7.67 7.49 -27.34
C PRO A 96 7.21 6.46 -28.39
N GLY A 97 6.25 6.85 -29.22
CA GLY A 97 5.68 5.97 -30.26
C GLY A 97 4.69 4.92 -29.74
N ALA A 98 4.28 4.98 -28.47
CA ALA A 98 3.17 4.17 -27.97
C ALA A 98 1.93 4.39 -28.85
N GLY A 99 1.30 3.30 -29.27
CA GLY A 99 0.07 3.38 -30.02
C GLY A 99 -1.07 3.86 -29.12
N LEU A 100 -1.70 4.98 -29.48
CA LEU A 100 -2.84 5.56 -28.76
C LEU A 100 -4.16 5.30 -29.51
N GLY A 101 -4.16 4.33 -30.43
CA GLY A 101 -5.34 3.87 -31.12
C GLY A 101 -6.17 2.96 -30.23
N HIS A 102 -7.49 2.97 -30.43
CA HIS A 102 -8.44 2.23 -29.58
C HIS A 102 -8.10 0.73 -29.45
N GLY A 103 -7.90 0.26 -28.21
CA GLY A 103 -7.72 -1.15 -27.86
C GLY A 103 -6.50 -1.47 -26.99
N LEU A 104 -6.59 -2.56 -26.20
CA LEU A 104 -5.60 -2.95 -25.16
C LEU A 104 -4.22 -3.42 -25.69
N ASN A 105 -4.06 -3.60 -26.99
CA ASN A 105 -2.84 -4.19 -27.57
C ASN A 105 -1.74 -3.14 -27.83
N GLN A 106 -1.90 -1.92 -27.33
CA GLN A 106 -1.02 -0.78 -27.53
C GLN A 106 -0.93 0.03 -26.23
N GLY A 107 -0.27 1.18 -26.25
CA GLY A 107 -0.11 2.06 -25.09
C GLY A 107 1.13 1.78 -24.25
N THR A 108 1.08 2.21 -22.98
CA THR A 108 2.21 2.23 -22.06
C THR A 108 1.83 1.58 -20.73
N ALA A 109 2.66 0.66 -20.25
CA ALA A 109 2.52 0.06 -18.93
C ALA A 109 3.86 0.11 -18.17
N ALA A 110 3.82 0.61 -16.94
CA ALA A 110 4.96 0.62 -16.04
C ALA A 110 4.83 -0.50 -15.00
N TYR A 111 5.78 -1.43 -15.00
CA TYR A 111 5.71 -2.64 -14.17
C TYR A 111 6.63 -2.64 -12.95
N ALA A 112 7.69 -1.82 -12.96
CA ALA A 112 8.69 -1.82 -11.90
C ALA A 112 9.29 -0.42 -11.70
N ILE A 113 9.73 -0.16 -10.48
CA ILE A 113 10.46 1.04 -10.07
C ILE A 113 11.60 0.64 -9.11
N ASN A 114 12.71 1.38 -9.13
CA ASN A 114 13.83 1.16 -8.19
C ASN A 114 13.71 2.05 -6.96
#